data_AF-A0A7Y5TE59-F1
#
_entry.id   AF-A0A7Y5TE59-F1
#
_cell.length_a   1.000
_cell.length_b   1.000
_cell.length_c   1.000
_cell.angle_alpha   90.00
_cell.angle_beta   90.00
_cell.angle_gamma   90.00
#
_symmetry.space_group_name_H-M   'P 1'
#
loop_
_entity.id
_entity.type
_entity.pdbx_description
1 polymer ?
#
loop_
_entity_poly.entity_id
_entity_poly.type
_entity_poly.pdbx_seq_one_letter_code
_entity_poly.pdbx_strand_id
1 'polypeptide(L)'
;MRYPTPARWRARVVEVHDGDTVTVLLDRGMDDQSARAIRLRDVFAPELAQPGGPETRRFVIDWVGSHGDGTDWPFLLETFRTPRSDVDVRTLSRYVGVLSSASGESLNVAVQAFV
;
A
#
# COMPACT_ATOMS: atom_id res chain seq x y z
N MET A 1 18.17 1.45 -19.10
CA MET A 1 18.25 1.58 -17.62
C MET A 1 17.47 0.41 -17.04
N ARG A 2 18.13 -0.59 -16.45
CA ARG A 2 17.42 -1.70 -15.79
C ARG A 2 16.86 -1.16 -14.48
N TYR A 3 15.54 -1.06 -14.35
CA TYR A 3 14.94 -0.88 -13.03
C TYR A 3 15.32 -2.12 -12.20
N PRO A 4 15.85 -1.96 -10.98
CA PRO A 4 16.08 -3.10 -10.11
C PRO A 4 14.75 -3.83 -9.92
N THR A 5 14.81 -5.17 -9.86
CA THR A 5 13.65 -6.01 -9.58
C THR A 5 12.91 -5.46 -8.35
N PRO A 6 11.58 -5.27 -8.41
CA PRO A 6 10.82 -4.81 -7.26
C PRO A 6 11.04 -5.75 -6.08
N ALA A 7 11.27 -5.16 -4.91
CA ALA A 7 11.41 -5.93 -3.69
C ALA A 7 10.00 -6.34 -3.21
N ARG A 8 9.84 -7.61 -2.88
CA ARG A 8 8.55 -8.21 -2.52
C ARG A 8 8.59 -8.72 -1.09
N TRP A 9 7.56 -8.43 -0.32
CA TRP A 9 7.42 -8.91 1.06
C TRP A 9 6.00 -9.37 1.33
N ARG A 10 5.86 -10.31 2.25
CA ARG A 10 4.57 -10.55 2.89
C ARG A 10 4.27 -9.41 3.85
N ALA A 11 3.02 -9.02 3.92
CA ALA A 11 2.61 -7.83 4.64
C ALA A 11 1.25 -8.02 5.32
N ARG A 12 1.06 -7.25 6.39
CA ARG A 12 -0.23 -7.05 7.06
C ARG A 12 -0.50 -5.55 7.12
N VAL A 13 -1.67 -5.12 6.69
CA VAL A 13 -2.11 -3.73 6.91
C VAL A 13 -2.45 -3.57 8.40
N VAL A 14 -1.85 -2.58 9.04
CA VAL A 14 -2.11 -2.26 10.46
C VAL A 14 -2.92 -0.97 10.62
N GLU A 15 -2.86 -0.07 9.64
CA GLU A 15 -3.62 1.18 9.63
C GLU A 15 -3.89 1.62 8.20
N VAL A 16 -5.08 2.19 7.97
CA VAL A 16 -5.43 2.91 6.75
C VAL A 16 -5.48 4.39 7.08
N HIS A 17 -4.54 5.17 6.54
CA HIS A 17 -4.43 6.60 6.81
C HIS A 17 -5.48 7.38 6.00
N ASP A 18 -5.47 7.19 4.68
CA ASP A 18 -6.39 7.78 3.70
C ASP A 18 -6.61 6.78 2.54
N GLY A 19 -7.14 7.24 1.40
CA GLY A 19 -7.48 6.38 0.27
C GLY A 19 -6.29 5.80 -0.49
N ASP A 20 -5.08 6.34 -0.32
CA ASP A 20 -3.89 5.91 -1.06
C ASP A 20 -2.64 5.76 -0.19
N THR A 21 -2.77 5.89 1.13
CA THR A 21 -1.71 5.69 2.10
C THR A 21 -2.14 4.69 3.17
N VAL A 22 -1.35 3.62 3.31
CA VAL A 22 -1.55 2.57 4.30
C VAL A 22 -0.27 2.33 5.11
N THR A 23 -0.40 2.09 6.41
CA THR A 23 0.70 1.57 7.22
C THR A 23 0.65 0.05 7.18
N VAL A 24 1.74 -0.57 6.76
CA VAL A 24 1.87 -2.03 6.73
C VAL A 24 3.00 -2.47 7.64
N LEU A 25 2.81 -3.65 8.23
CA LEU A 25 3.87 -4.42 8.86
C LEU A 25 4.41 -5.40 7.83
N LEU A 26 5.73 -5.39 7.62
CA LEU A 26 6.42 -6.27 6.70
C LEU A 26 7.04 -7.43 7.46
N ASP A 27 6.86 -8.65 6.94
CA ASP A 27 7.64 -9.81 7.34
C ASP A 27 9.00 -9.77 6.64
N ARG A 28 10.08 -9.69 7.42
CA ARG A 28 11.47 -9.74 6.93
C ARG A 28 12.13 -11.09 7.18
N GLY A 29 11.39 -12.06 7.72
CA GLY A 29 11.89 -13.34 8.19
C GLY A 29 12.66 -13.23 9.52
N MET A 30 13.02 -14.38 10.09
CA MET A 30 13.83 -14.46 11.32
C MET A 30 13.24 -13.68 12.50
N ASP A 31 11.90 -13.68 12.63
CA ASP A 31 11.15 -12.91 13.62
C ASP A 31 11.36 -11.37 13.54
N ASP A 32 11.98 -10.86 12.47
CA ASP A 32 12.13 -9.42 12.21
C ASP A 32 10.91 -8.88 11.46
N GLN A 33 10.39 -7.75 11.97
CA GLN A 33 9.23 -7.09 11.41
C GLN A 33 9.47 -5.59 11.33
N SER A 34 8.93 -4.96 10.28
CA SER A 34 9.14 -3.53 10.04
C SER A 34 7.83 -2.86 9.66
N ALA A 35 7.38 -1.90 10.47
CA ALA A 35 6.25 -1.04 10.13
C ALA A 35 6.68 0.09 9.18
N ARG A 36 5.96 0.26 8.07
CA ARG A 36 6.22 1.31 7.07
C ARG A 36 4.93 1.90 6.54
N ALA A 37 4.90 3.22 6.38
CA ALA A 37 3.88 3.90 5.62
C ALA A 37 4.17 3.74 4.12
N ILE A 38 3.20 3.20 3.39
CA ILE A 38 3.24 2.93 1.96
C ILE A 38 2.23 3.84 1.28
N ARG A 39 2.69 4.61 0.29
CA ARG A 39 1.82 5.26 -0.68
C ARG A 39 1.58 4.32 -1.85
N LEU A 40 0.32 4.10 -2.17
CA LEU A 40 -0.11 3.27 -3.28
C LEU A 40 0.34 3.94 -4.58
N ARG A 41 1.19 3.22 -5.31
CA ARG A 41 1.74 3.64 -6.59
C ARG A 41 0.62 3.97 -7.58
N ASP A 42 0.77 5.10 -8.26
CA ASP A 42 -0.13 5.59 -9.33
C ASP A 42 -1.59 5.77 -8.86
N VAL A 43 -1.83 5.85 -7.54
CA VAL A 43 -3.14 6.13 -6.95
C VAL A 43 -3.16 7.56 -6.44
N PHE A 44 -4.20 8.30 -6.82
CA PHE A 44 -4.42 9.69 -6.43
C PHE A 44 -5.78 9.82 -5.76
N ALA A 45 -5.88 9.33 -4.53
CA ALA A 45 -7.12 9.43 -3.77
C ALA A 45 -7.27 10.85 -3.19
N PRO A 46 -8.52 11.34 -2.98
CA PRO A 46 -8.73 12.56 -2.22
C PRO A 46 -8.15 12.45 -0.81
N GLU A 47 -7.57 13.54 -0.33
CA GLU A 47 -7.12 13.65 1.06
C GLU A 47 -8.30 13.47 2.03
N LEU A 48 -8.05 13.01 3.26
CA LEU A 48 -9.11 12.67 4.21
C LEU A 48 -10.13 13.81 4.47
N ALA A 49 -9.70 15.07 4.40
CA ALA A 49 -10.56 16.24 4.60
C ALA A 49 -11.26 16.73 3.32
N GLN A 50 -10.91 16.18 2.16
CA GLN A 50 -11.50 16.54 0.87
C GLN A 50 -12.80 15.74 0.63
N PRO A 51 -13.71 16.26 -0.22
CA PRO A 51 -14.88 15.49 -0.65
C PRO A 51 -14.46 14.13 -1.24
N GLY A 52 -15.07 13.04 -0.78
CA GLY A 52 -14.73 11.67 -1.21
C GLY A 52 -13.59 11.02 -0.43
N GLY A 53 -12.84 11.78 0.39
CA GLY A 53 -11.72 11.26 1.19
C GLY A 53 -12.14 10.22 2.23
N PRO A 54 -13.13 10.51 3.10
CA PRO A 54 -13.64 9.55 4.08
C PRO A 54 -14.22 8.28 3.43
N GLU A 55 -14.91 8.42 2.30
CA GLU A 55 -15.51 7.33 1.53
C GLU A 55 -14.43 6.43 0.93
N THR A 56 -13.38 7.02 0.33
CA THR A 56 -12.27 6.25 -0.24
C THR A 56 -11.48 5.53 0.85
N ARG A 57 -11.23 6.20 1.99
CA ARG A 57 -10.62 5.55 3.17
C ARG A 57 -11.45 4.37 3.65
N ARG A 58 -12.78 4.54 3.73
CA ARG A 58 -13.69 3.46 4.14
C ARG A 58 -13.64 2.29 3.15
N PHE A 59 -13.64 2.57 1.85
CA PHE A 59 -13.47 1.56 0.81
C PHE A 59 -12.18 0.75 1.02
N VAL A 60 -11.04 1.40 1.29
CA VAL A 60 -9.77 0.71 1.55
C VAL A 60 -9.86 -0.18 2.79
N ILE A 61 -10.47 0.31 3.89
CA ILE A 61 -10.67 -0.48 5.11
C ILE A 61 -11.49 -1.74 4.81
N ASP A 62 -12.59 -1.59 4.08
CA ASP A 62 -13.50 -2.69 3.78
C ASP A 62 -12.86 -3.68 2.79
N TRP A 63 -12.08 -3.19 1.82
CA TRP A 63 -11.30 -4.02 0.90
C TRP A 63 -10.27 -4.86 1.67
N VAL A 64 -9.48 -4.24 2.55
CA VAL A 64 -8.49 -4.94 3.38
C VAL A 64 -9.16 -5.98 4.28
N GLY A 65 -10.31 -5.65 4.88
CA GLY A 65 -11.07 -6.58 5.73
C GLY A 65 -11.62 -7.79 4.97
N SER A 66 -12.03 -7.61 3.72
CA SER A 66 -12.62 -8.66 2.88
C SER A 66 -11.60 -9.55 2.15
N HIS A 67 -10.38 -9.05 1.93
CA HIS A 67 -9.33 -9.77 1.19
C HIS A 67 -8.27 -10.40 2.10
N GLY A 68 -8.49 -10.39 3.42
CA GLY A 68 -7.69 -11.18 4.35
C GLY A 68 -7.90 -12.68 4.14
N ASP A 69 -6.83 -13.46 4.05
CA ASP A 69 -6.88 -14.92 3.86
C ASP A 69 -6.89 -15.72 5.19
N GLY A 70 -7.00 -15.02 6.32
CA GLY A 70 -6.96 -15.61 7.66
C GLY A 70 -5.56 -15.94 8.18
N THR A 71 -4.50 -15.69 7.40
CA THR A 71 -3.11 -15.82 7.85
C THR A 71 -2.61 -14.53 8.52
N ASP A 72 -1.48 -14.61 9.23
CA ASP A 72 -0.84 -13.44 9.86
C ASP A 72 -0.34 -12.41 8.82
N TRP A 73 -0.08 -12.86 7.59
CA TRP A 73 0.49 -12.05 6.51
C TRP A 73 -0.29 -12.25 5.20
N PRO A 74 -1.52 -11.70 5.14
CA PRO A 74 -2.47 -11.98 4.06
C PRO A 74 -2.16 -11.25 2.74
N PHE A 75 -1.26 -10.27 2.76
CA PHE A 75 -0.96 -9.43 1.59
C PHE A 75 0.47 -9.59 1.11
N LEU A 76 0.69 -9.23 -0.15
CA LEU A 76 1.99 -9.06 -0.77
C LEU A 76 2.21 -7.58 -1.10
N LEU A 77 3.30 -7.02 -0.60
CA LEU A 77 3.76 -5.69 -0.95
C LEU A 77 4.91 -5.78 -1.95
N GLU A 78 4.78 -5.11 -3.08
CA GLU A 78 5.88 -4.80 -3.99
C GLU A 78 6.27 -3.33 -3.84
N THR A 79 7.54 -3.05 -3.52
CA THR A 79 8.04 -1.66 -3.58
C THR A 79 9.13 -1.49 -4.63
N PHE A 80 9.30 -0.25 -5.03
CA PHE A 80 10.21 0.15 -6.07
C PHE A 80 11.29 1.05 -5.45
N ARG A 81 12.53 0.89 -5.93
CA ARG A 81 13.57 1.86 -5.60
C ARG A 81 13.33 3.10 -6.44
N THR A 82 12.65 4.06 -5.86
CA THR A 82 12.37 5.32 -6.52
C THR A 82 13.63 6.21 -6.47
N PRO A 83 14.12 6.76 -7.59
CA PRO A 83 15.25 7.67 -7.57
C PRO A 83 14.90 8.94 -6.77
N ARG A 84 15.86 9.52 -6.05
CA ARG A 84 15.65 10.74 -5.23
C ARG A 84 15.10 11.95 -6.00
N SER A 85 15.19 11.92 -7.34
CA SER A 85 14.68 12.95 -8.23
C SER A 85 13.18 12.83 -8.52
N ASP A 86 12.56 11.71 -8.16
CA ASP A 86 11.14 11.48 -8.41
C ASP A 86 10.27 12.35 -7.48
N VAL A 87 9.20 12.91 -8.03
CA VAL A 87 8.35 13.91 -7.38
C VAL A 87 7.68 13.30 -6.14
N ASP A 88 7.32 12.01 -6.22
CA ASP A 88 6.70 11.27 -5.13
C ASP A 88 7.65 11.00 -3.95
N VAL A 89 8.97 11.05 -4.17
CA VAL A 89 9.99 10.86 -3.12
C VAL A 89 10.24 12.15 -2.33
N ARG A 90 9.95 13.32 -2.92
CA ARG A 90 10.33 14.62 -2.35
C ARG A 90 9.35 15.15 -1.32
N THR A 91 8.11 14.71 -1.33
CA THR A 91 7.04 15.26 -0.48
C THR A 91 6.70 14.38 0.70
N LEU A 92 7.04 13.08 0.68
CA LEU A 92 6.59 12.13 1.68
C LEU A 92 7.74 11.19 2.06
N SER A 93 8.02 11.04 3.36
CA SER A 93 8.95 10.04 3.94
C SER A 93 8.50 8.58 3.73
N ARG A 94 7.53 8.36 2.85
CA ARG A 94 6.78 7.13 2.62
C ARG A 94 7.41 6.36 1.47
N TYR A 95 7.35 5.03 1.56
CA TYR A 95 7.75 4.18 0.43
C TYR A 95 6.59 4.11 -0.58
N VAL A 96 6.90 3.93 -1.86
CA VAL A 96 5.88 3.74 -2.91
C VAL A 96 5.77 2.25 -3.24
N GLY A 97 4.54 1.73 -3.31
CA GLY A 97 4.33 0.32 -3.57
C GLY A 97 2.98 -0.07 -4.14
N VAL A 98 2.90 -1.34 -4.54
CA VAL A 98 1.67 -2.03 -4.96
C VAL A 98 1.35 -3.07 -3.90
N LEU A 99 0.14 -3.00 -3.35
CA LEU A 99 -0.36 -3.99 -2.38
C LEU A 99 -1.37 -4.90 -3.07
N SER A 100 -1.20 -6.22 -2.89
CA SER A 100 -2.11 -7.22 -3.44
C SER A 100 -2.47 -8.27 -2.40
N SER A 101 -3.65 -8.87 -2.52
CA SER A 101 -4.05 -10.04 -1.74
C SER A 101 -3.24 -11.28 -2.14
N ALA A 102 -3.32 -12.34 -1.32
CA ALA A 102 -2.78 -13.65 -1.68
C ALA A 102 -3.42 -14.24 -2.96
N SER A 103 -4.67 -13.87 -3.29
CA SER A 103 -5.35 -14.23 -4.55
C SER A 103 -4.84 -13.46 -5.78
N GLY A 104 -4.01 -12.43 -5.58
CA GLY A 104 -3.44 -11.60 -6.66
C GLY A 104 -4.27 -10.37 -7.01
N GLU A 105 -5.32 -10.05 -6.25
CA GLU A 105 -6.13 -8.85 -6.44
C GLU A 105 -5.41 -7.63 -5.88
N SER A 106 -5.29 -6.56 -6.68
CA SER A 106 -4.52 -5.37 -6.31
C SER A 106 -5.40 -4.30 -5.68
N LEU A 107 -5.03 -3.86 -4.47
CA LEU A 107 -5.65 -2.72 -3.82
C LEU A 107 -5.51 -1.45 -4.66
N ASN A 108 -4.35 -1.25 -5.30
CA ASN A 108 -4.11 -0.07 -6.13
C ASN A 108 -5.14 0.04 -7.26
N VAL A 109 -5.40 -1.06 -7.98
CA VAL A 109 -6.38 -1.11 -9.06
C VAL A 109 -7.80 -0.93 -8.52
N ALA A 110 -8.11 -1.56 -7.37
CA ALA A 110 -9.41 -1.43 -6.73
C ALA A 110 -9.71 0.02 -6.33
N VAL A 111 -8.74 0.73 -5.75
CA VAL A 111 -8.90 2.15 -5.39
C VAL A 111 -9.03 3.01 -6.65
N GLN A 112 -8.16 2.81 -7.66
CA GLN A 112 -8.25 3.56 -8.92
C GLN A 112 -9.60 3.41 -9.63
N ALA A 113 -10.27 2.27 -9.48
CA ALA A 113 -11.60 2.05 -10.04
C ALA A 113 -12.72 2.70 -9.21
N PHE A 114 -12.45 3.04 -7.95
CA PHE A 114 -13.40 3.64 -7.03
C PHE A 114 -13.40 5.17 -7.09
N VAL A 115 -12.22 5.79 -7.24
CA VAL A 115 -12.06 7.26 -7.39
C VAL A 115 -12.24 7.74 -8.83
#